data_AF-A0A1I1U9H3-F1
#
_entry.id   AF-A0A1I1U9H3-F1
#
_cell.length_a   1.000
_cell.length_b   1.000
_cell.length_c   1.000
_cell.angle_alpha   90.00
_cell.angle_beta   90.00
_cell.angle_gamma   90.00
#
_symmetry.space_group_name_H-M   'P 1'
#
loop_
_entity.id
_entity.type
_entity.pdbx_description
1 polymer ?
#
loop_
_entity_poly.entity_id
_entity_poly.type
_entity_poly.pdbx_seq_one_letter_code
_entity_poly.pdbx_strand_id
1 'polypeptide(L)'
;MSVEAVLWRGEKRLQFDYLTAGGERTRRDLIAGKVVRKAGGQVTLQGYSLKRAAPRALKPERIVGDVLDADTGEVGELWDLLGIDAEPAPPPPPAGDAHQRHEAVADADVEELLDYLEPMARKAEAHGWVIHRKPEELSVHGVFKNGRVKKGAVAAVRYFPEKSRPLRVEARHSVAAGVYSRPEAAAGKFEAVLENLLRTGAGG
;
A
#
# COMPACT_ATOMS: atom_id res chain seq x y z
N MET A 1 -2.80 21.50 -27.62
CA MET A 1 -2.28 20.13 -27.84
C MET A 1 -1.20 19.90 -26.79
N SER A 2 -1.36 18.93 -25.90
CA SER A 2 -0.35 18.65 -24.87
C SER A 2 0.82 17.91 -25.52
N VAL A 3 2.00 18.53 -25.55
CA VAL A 3 3.21 17.93 -26.12
C VAL A 3 3.69 16.83 -25.17
N GLU A 4 3.72 15.58 -25.64
CA GLU A 4 4.37 14.47 -24.94
C GLU A 4 5.82 14.37 -25.40
N ALA A 5 6.77 14.39 -24.46
CA ALA A 5 8.18 14.16 -24.76
C ALA A 5 8.49 12.66 -24.64
N VAL A 6 9.01 12.04 -25.70
CA VAL A 6 9.45 10.65 -25.67
C VAL A 6 10.88 10.63 -25.13
N LEU A 7 11.08 9.98 -23.98
CA LEU A 7 12.39 9.86 -23.34
C LEU A 7 13.15 8.63 -23.85
N TRP A 8 12.42 7.58 -24.20
CA TRP A 8 12.99 6.35 -24.73
C TRP A 8 11.97 5.62 -25.60
N ARG A 9 12.46 4.88 -26.59
CA ARG A 9 11.68 3.98 -27.43
C ARG A 9 12.55 2.78 -27.79
N GLY A 10 11.96 1.59 -27.71
CA GLY A 10 12.62 0.34 -28.06
C GLY A 10 11.72 -0.83 -27.73
N GLU A 11 12.28 -2.02 -27.68
CA GLU A 11 11.61 -3.21 -27.17
C GLU A 11 12.56 -3.87 -26.18
N LYS A 12 12.17 -3.95 -24.90
CA LYS A 12 12.97 -4.61 -23.86
C LYS A 12 12.06 -5.38 -22.93
N ARG A 13 12.36 -6.66 -22.67
CA ARG A 13 11.57 -7.47 -21.76
C ARG A 13 12.05 -7.28 -20.33
N LEU A 14 11.22 -6.65 -19.51
CA LEU A 14 11.57 -6.28 -18.15
C LEU A 14 10.74 -7.07 -17.13
N GLN A 15 11.42 -7.55 -16.10
CA GLN A 15 10.79 -8.08 -14.90
C GLN A 15 11.16 -7.27 -13.67
N PHE A 16 10.15 -6.84 -12.92
CA PHE A 16 10.36 -5.98 -11.77
C PHE A 16 9.21 -6.07 -10.79
N ASP A 17 9.44 -5.66 -9.55
CA ASP A 17 8.37 -5.50 -8.60
C ASP A 17 7.73 -4.12 -8.70
N TYR A 18 6.40 -4.10 -8.62
CA TYR A 18 5.61 -2.92 -8.86
C TYR A 18 4.61 -2.69 -7.73
N LEU A 19 4.64 -1.50 -7.15
CA LEU A 19 3.70 -1.06 -6.14
C LEU A 19 2.40 -0.62 -6.83
N THR A 20 1.30 -1.36 -6.64
CA THR A 20 -0.01 -0.99 -7.18
C THR A 20 -0.62 0.19 -6.45
N ALA A 21 -1.68 0.81 -7.01
CA ALA A 21 -2.42 1.92 -6.40
C ALA A 21 -2.81 1.66 -4.94
N GLY A 22 -3.14 0.41 -4.58
CA GLY A 22 -3.48 0.01 -3.22
C GLY A 22 -2.30 -0.33 -2.31
N GLY A 23 -1.05 -0.06 -2.73
CA GLY A 23 0.16 -0.36 -1.95
C GLY A 23 0.61 -1.82 -2.01
N GLU A 24 -0.02 -2.67 -2.83
CA GLU A 24 0.42 -4.06 -2.98
C GLU A 24 1.63 -4.15 -3.92
N ARG A 25 2.72 -4.79 -3.47
CA ARG A 25 3.86 -5.16 -4.30
C ARG A 25 3.49 -6.36 -5.17
N THR A 26 3.62 -6.19 -6.48
CA THR A 26 3.28 -7.22 -7.48
C THR A 26 4.44 -7.38 -8.46
N ARG A 27 4.91 -8.60 -8.66
CA ARG A 27 5.88 -8.89 -9.74
C ARG A 27 5.20 -8.68 -11.10
N ARG A 28 5.88 -7.94 -11.99
CA ARG A 28 5.44 -7.64 -13.35
C ARG A 28 6.42 -8.20 -14.35
N ASP A 29 5.87 -8.64 -15.48
CA ASP A 29 6.59 -8.94 -16.72
C ASP A 29 5.97 -8.04 -17.78
N LEU A 30 6.80 -7.18 -18.36
CA LEU A 30 6.42 -6.13 -19.31
C LEU A 30 7.41 -6.12 -20.47
N ILE A 31 6.88 -6.19 -21.69
CA ILE A 31 7.64 -5.82 -22.88
C ILE A 31 7.53 -4.30 -23.00
N ALA A 32 8.56 -3.59 -22.55
CA ALA A 32 8.64 -2.14 -22.57
C ALA A 32 8.80 -1.65 -24.01
N GLY A 33 7.93 -0.72 -24.43
CA GLY A 33 7.92 -0.16 -25.78
C GLY A 33 8.41 1.30 -25.85
N LYS A 34 8.06 2.11 -24.85
CA LYS A 34 8.49 3.51 -24.76
C LYS A 34 8.36 4.07 -23.36
N VAL A 35 9.15 5.10 -23.05
CA VAL A 35 8.98 5.97 -21.89
C VAL A 35 8.59 7.36 -22.39
N VAL A 36 7.51 7.91 -21.82
CA VAL A 36 7.02 9.25 -22.18
C VAL A 36 6.85 10.12 -20.95
N ARG A 37 7.20 11.40 -21.08
CA ARG A 37 6.91 12.47 -20.12
C ARG A 37 5.74 13.31 -20.65
N LYS A 38 4.67 13.38 -19.87
CA LYS A 38 3.50 14.20 -20.18
C LYS A 38 3.74 15.67 -19.81
N ALA A 39 2.90 16.56 -20.33
CA ALA A 39 2.99 18.01 -20.06
C ALA A 39 2.96 18.38 -18.56
N GLY A 40 2.38 17.54 -17.70
CA GLY A 40 2.39 17.72 -16.24
C GLY A 40 3.64 17.15 -15.54
N GLY A 41 4.73 16.87 -16.27
CA GLY A 41 5.95 16.28 -15.73
C GLY A 41 5.87 14.78 -15.42
N GLN A 42 4.67 14.21 -15.37
CA GLN A 42 4.47 12.79 -15.08
C GLN A 42 5.11 11.89 -16.14
N VAL A 43 5.93 10.94 -15.71
CA VAL A 43 6.58 9.95 -16.56
C VAL A 43 5.85 8.62 -16.53
N THR A 44 5.69 8.00 -17.69
CA THR A 44 5.08 6.68 -17.83
C THR A 44 5.91 5.77 -18.70
N LEU A 45 6.19 4.56 -18.21
CA LEU A 45 6.69 3.41 -18.94
C LEU A 45 5.50 2.71 -19.60
N GLN A 46 5.48 2.68 -20.93
CA GLN A 46 4.42 2.07 -21.72
C GLN A 46 4.94 0.81 -22.38
N GLY A 47 4.15 -0.27 -22.29
CA GLY A 47 4.53 -1.57 -22.82
C GLY A 47 3.37 -2.55 -22.83
N TYR A 48 3.66 -3.79 -23.21
CA TYR A 48 2.68 -4.87 -23.22
C TYR A 48 2.91 -5.81 -22.04
N SER A 49 1.88 -6.02 -21.22
CA SER A 49 1.98 -6.93 -20.07
C SER A 49 1.60 -8.35 -20.48
N LEU A 50 2.56 -9.27 -20.43
CA LEU A 50 2.34 -10.68 -20.80
C LEU A 50 1.29 -11.35 -19.90
N LYS A 51 1.36 -11.13 -18.59
CA LYS A 51 0.41 -11.70 -17.62
C LYS A 51 -1.05 -11.28 -17.86
N ARG A 52 -1.29 -10.10 -18.44
CA ARG A 52 -2.64 -9.56 -18.67
C ARG A 52 -3.03 -9.53 -20.15
N ALA A 53 -2.13 -9.96 -21.03
CA ALA A 53 -2.27 -9.88 -22.49
C ALA A 53 -2.80 -8.52 -22.98
N ALA A 54 -2.29 -7.41 -22.42
CA ALA A 54 -2.79 -6.07 -22.72
C ALA A 54 -1.72 -4.98 -22.59
N PRO A 55 -1.84 -3.88 -23.37
CA PRO A 55 -1.03 -2.67 -23.17
C PRO A 55 -1.23 -2.06 -21.79
N ARG A 56 -0.15 -1.57 -21.18
CA ARG A 56 -0.15 -0.91 -19.88
C ARG A 56 0.76 0.31 -19.91
N ALA A 57 0.32 1.33 -19.18
CA ALA A 57 1.14 2.47 -18.80
C ALA A 57 1.39 2.39 -17.29
N LEU A 58 2.64 2.24 -16.90
CA LEU A 58 3.08 2.14 -15.52
C LEU A 58 3.90 3.38 -15.19
N LYS A 59 3.79 3.86 -13.94
CA LYS A 59 4.66 4.92 -13.43
C LYS A 59 6.00 4.31 -12.98
N PRO A 60 7.15 4.72 -13.53
CA PRO A 60 8.46 4.21 -13.12
C PRO A 60 8.76 4.41 -11.62
N GLU A 61 8.31 5.51 -11.03
CA GLU A 61 8.43 5.83 -9.59
C GLU A 61 7.81 4.78 -8.65
N ARG A 62 7.03 3.83 -9.19
CA ARG A 62 6.37 2.75 -8.44
C ARG A 62 7.03 1.39 -8.64
N ILE A 63 8.12 1.33 -9.41
CA ILE A 63 8.99 0.17 -9.49
C ILE A 63 9.82 0.13 -8.19
N VAL A 64 9.93 -1.06 -7.61
CA VAL A 64 10.58 -1.26 -6.31
C VAL A 64 11.77 -2.19 -6.48
N GLY A 65 12.95 -1.73 -6.09
CA GLY A 65 14.20 -2.46 -6.24
C GLY A 65 14.64 -2.58 -7.70
N ASP A 66 15.56 -3.51 -7.94
CA ASP A 66 16.19 -3.67 -9.25
C ASP A 66 15.23 -4.25 -10.29
N VAL A 67 15.46 -3.83 -11.52
CA VAL A 67 14.81 -4.37 -12.71
C VAL A 67 15.71 -5.43 -13.32
N LEU A 68 15.12 -6.55 -13.73
CA LEU A 68 15.77 -7.58 -14.51
C LEU A 68 15.41 -7.40 -15.98
N ASP A 69 16.42 -7.28 -16.83
CA ASP A 69 16.29 -7.54 -18.26
C ASP A 69 16.20 -9.05 -18.47
N ALA A 70 15.02 -9.52 -18.89
CA ALA A 70 14.76 -10.94 -19.04
C ALA A 70 15.42 -11.56 -20.29
N ASP A 71 15.85 -10.73 -21.25
CA ASP A 71 16.49 -11.19 -22.48
C ASP A 71 18.00 -11.37 -22.27
N THR A 72 18.64 -10.47 -21.50
CA THR A 72 20.09 -10.51 -21.23
C THR A 72 20.45 -11.13 -19.87
N GLY A 73 19.51 -11.16 -18.93
CA GLY A 73 19.75 -11.56 -17.53
C GLY A 73 20.37 -10.46 -16.68
N GLU A 74 20.57 -9.26 -17.22
CA GLU A 74 21.17 -8.11 -16.53
C GLU A 74 20.21 -7.53 -15.47
N VAL A 75 20.74 -7.17 -14.31
CA VAL A 75 19.98 -6.58 -13.20
C VAL A 75 20.54 -5.20 -12.89
N GLY A 76 19.66 -4.21 -12.80
CA GLY A 76 20.06 -2.83 -12.50
C GLY A 76 18.87 -1.88 -12.37
N GLU A 77 19.15 -0.59 -12.29
CA GLU A 77 18.11 0.42 -12.29
C GLU A 77 17.42 0.51 -13.65
N LEU A 78 16.13 0.89 -13.66
CA LEU A 78 15.36 1.00 -14.90
C LEU A 78 16.04 1.94 -15.91
N TRP A 79 16.52 3.09 -15.44
CA TRP A 79 17.04 4.14 -16.30
C TRP A 79 18.34 3.72 -16.98
N ASP A 80 19.23 3.07 -16.23
CA ASP A 80 20.49 2.51 -16.72
C ASP A 80 20.23 1.42 -17.76
N LEU A 81 19.33 0.47 -17.46
CA LEU A 81 18.97 -0.59 -18.40
C LEU A 81 18.34 -0.09 -19.69
N LEU A 82 17.73 1.11 -19.68
CA LEU A 82 17.17 1.75 -20.86
C LEU A 82 18.17 2.71 -21.54
N GLY A 83 19.34 2.95 -20.96
CA GLY A 83 20.33 3.90 -21.48
C GLY A 83 19.82 5.35 -21.47
N ILE A 84 19.07 5.72 -20.43
CA ILE A 84 18.52 7.07 -20.26
C ILE A 84 19.42 7.84 -19.29
N ASP A 85 20.30 8.70 -19.82
CA ASP A 85 21.35 9.43 -19.08
C ASP A 85 20.88 10.38 -17.96
N ALA A 86 19.56 10.55 -17.78
CA ALA A 86 19.02 11.40 -16.73
C ALA A 86 17.72 10.83 -16.18
N GLU A 87 17.73 10.45 -14.90
CA GLU A 87 16.48 10.33 -14.16
C GLU A 87 15.72 11.66 -14.28
N PRO A 88 14.47 11.65 -14.78
CA PRO A 88 13.69 12.86 -14.93
C PRO A 88 13.55 13.54 -13.56
N ALA A 89 14.07 14.77 -13.44
CA ALA A 89 13.93 15.57 -12.22
C ALA A 89 12.46 15.52 -11.74
N PRO A 90 12.22 15.24 -10.44
CA PRO A 90 10.86 15.07 -9.94
C PRO A 90 10.07 16.35 -10.26
N PRO A 91 8.78 16.24 -10.66
CA PRO A 91 7.95 17.42 -10.78
C PRO A 91 8.02 18.20 -9.45
N PRO A 92 7.95 19.55 -9.49
CA PRO A 92 7.81 20.32 -8.26
C PRO A 92 6.63 19.73 -7.48
N PRO A 93 6.78 19.51 -6.16
CA PRO A 93 5.75 18.83 -5.39
C PRO A 93 4.41 19.53 -5.61
N PRO A 94 3.31 18.79 -5.80
CA PRO A 94 1.99 19.40 -5.76
C PRO A 94 1.86 20.14 -4.42
N ALA A 95 1.24 21.33 -4.45
CA ALA A 95 0.91 22.05 -3.24
C ALA A 95 -0.06 21.18 -2.42
N GLY A 96 0.48 20.43 -1.46
CA GLY A 96 -0.24 19.44 -0.67
C GLY A 96 -0.17 18.02 -1.23
N ASP A 97 0.83 17.26 -0.79
CA ASP A 97 0.63 16.00 -0.06
C ASP A 97 2.00 15.36 0.24
N ALA A 98 2.37 15.35 1.51
CA ALA A 98 3.59 14.76 2.02
C ALA A 98 3.45 13.23 2.06
N HIS A 99 3.82 12.54 0.99
CA HIS A 99 4.04 11.09 1.04
C HIS A 99 5.47 10.79 1.50
N GLN A 100 5.61 10.48 2.79
CA GLN A 100 6.86 10.03 3.40
C GLN A 100 7.25 8.65 2.85
N ARG A 101 8.54 8.52 2.50
CA ARG A 101 9.21 7.27 2.14
C ARG A 101 9.22 6.35 3.37
N HIS A 102 8.97 5.05 3.18
CA HIS A 102 9.03 4.07 4.27
C HIS A 102 10.23 3.15 4.09
N GLU A 103 11.24 3.35 4.91
CA GLU A 103 12.27 2.36 5.23
C GLU A 103 11.62 1.15 5.90
N ALA A 104 12.18 -0.03 5.66
CA ALA A 104 11.80 -1.27 6.31
C ALA A 104 12.00 -1.12 7.83
N VAL A 105 10.89 -1.07 8.58
CA VAL A 105 10.93 -0.99 10.04
C VAL A 105 11.20 -2.39 10.56
N ALA A 106 12.32 -2.52 11.27
CA ALA A 106 12.74 -3.70 12.01
C ALA A 106 11.63 -4.19 12.93
N ASP A 107 11.45 -5.52 12.97
CA ASP A 107 10.81 -6.37 13.99
C ASP A 107 10.18 -5.65 15.18
N ALA A 108 9.17 -4.81 14.94
CA ALA A 108 8.40 -4.23 16.02
C ALA A 108 7.55 -5.35 16.61
N ASP A 109 7.74 -5.59 17.90
CA ASP A 109 7.17 -6.73 18.61
C ASP A 109 5.64 -6.62 18.61
N VAL A 110 5.00 -7.51 17.86
CA VAL A 110 3.56 -7.46 17.60
C VAL A 110 2.77 -7.70 18.87
N GLU A 111 3.34 -8.49 19.79
CA GLU A 111 2.80 -8.67 21.14
C GLU A 111 2.70 -7.34 21.87
N GLU A 112 3.76 -6.50 21.83
CA GLU A 112 3.75 -5.18 22.47
C GLU A 112 2.68 -4.25 21.87
N LEU A 113 2.46 -4.32 20.56
CA LEU A 113 1.40 -3.56 19.89
C LEU A 113 -0.01 -4.02 20.31
N LEU A 114 -0.24 -5.33 20.40
CA LEU A 114 -1.53 -5.89 20.79
C LEU A 114 -1.82 -5.61 22.27
N ASP A 115 -0.80 -5.69 23.12
CA ASP A 115 -0.88 -5.33 24.53
C ASP A 115 -1.21 -3.84 24.72
N TYR A 116 -0.60 -2.96 23.92
CA TYR A 116 -0.93 -1.54 23.92
C TYR A 116 -2.41 -1.27 23.58
N LEU A 117 -3.00 -2.06 22.67
CA LEU A 117 -4.40 -1.88 22.22
C LEU A 117 -5.45 -2.53 23.14
N GLU A 118 -5.03 -3.42 24.04
CA GLU A 118 -5.92 -4.18 24.92
C GLU A 118 -6.82 -3.32 25.85
N PRO A 119 -6.34 -2.23 26.49
CA PRO A 119 -7.20 -1.36 27.32
C PRO A 119 -8.39 -0.80 26.53
N MET A 120 -8.18 -0.50 25.25
CA MET A 120 -9.19 0.08 24.40
C MET A 120 -10.14 -0.97 23.82
N ALA A 121 -9.64 -2.17 23.57
CA ALA A 121 -10.48 -3.33 23.28
C ALA A 121 -11.48 -3.58 24.41
N ARG A 122 -11.01 -3.59 25.67
CA ARG A 122 -11.88 -3.72 26.86
C ARG A 122 -12.92 -2.60 26.96
N LYS A 123 -12.52 -1.36 26.65
CA LYS A 123 -13.45 -0.22 26.61
C LYS A 123 -14.54 -0.43 25.56
N ALA A 124 -14.20 -0.96 24.38
CA ALA A 124 -15.17 -1.29 23.34
C ALA A 124 -16.12 -2.43 23.77
N GLU A 125 -15.62 -3.48 24.42
CA GLU A 125 -16.45 -4.57 24.97
C GLU A 125 -17.47 -4.04 25.97
N ALA A 126 -17.07 -3.12 26.85
CA ALA A 126 -17.97 -2.49 27.81
C ALA A 126 -19.12 -1.69 27.15
N HIS A 127 -18.95 -1.30 25.88
CA HIS A 127 -19.98 -0.60 25.09
C HIS A 127 -20.76 -1.54 24.16
N GLY A 128 -20.68 -2.86 24.38
CA GLY A 128 -21.47 -3.86 23.66
C GLY A 128 -20.90 -4.28 22.31
N TRP A 129 -19.65 -3.89 22.01
CA TRP A 129 -18.93 -4.37 20.82
C TRP A 129 -18.31 -5.76 21.08
N VAL A 130 -18.17 -6.55 20.02
CA VAL A 130 -17.51 -7.86 20.11
C VAL A 130 -16.09 -7.74 19.58
N ILE A 131 -15.12 -8.14 20.40
CA ILE A 131 -13.70 -8.14 20.05
C ILE A 131 -13.25 -9.58 19.78
N HIS A 132 -12.65 -9.80 18.61
CA HIS A 132 -11.93 -11.03 18.31
C HIS A 132 -10.44 -10.76 18.43
N ARG A 133 -9.79 -11.51 19.33
CA ARG A 133 -8.35 -11.50 19.58
C ARG A 133 -7.73 -12.73 18.93
N LYS A 134 -6.69 -12.53 18.14
CA LYS A 134 -5.84 -13.57 17.56
C LYS A 134 -4.38 -13.11 17.68
N PRO A 135 -3.41 -14.04 17.64
CA PRO A 135 -1.99 -13.70 17.75
C PRO A 135 -1.51 -12.62 16.77
N GLU A 136 -2.15 -12.52 15.60
CA GLU A 136 -1.77 -11.56 14.55
C GLU A 136 -2.89 -10.55 14.24
N GLU A 137 -4.01 -10.57 14.96
CA GLU A 137 -5.17 -9.75 14.63
C GLU A 137 -5.96 -9.37 15.87
N LEU A 138 -6.25 -8.07 16.00
CA LEU A 138 -7.28 -7.57 16.90
C LEU A 138 -8.38 -6.92 16.06
N SER A 139 -9.61 -7.42 16.16
CA SER A 139 -10.71 -6.95 15.34
C SER A 139 -11.98 -6.70 16.14
N VAL A 140 -12.68 -5.64 15.78
CA VAL A 140 -13.89 -5.13 16.44
C VAL A 140 -15.07 -5.33 15.52
N HIS A 141 -16.12 -5.95 16.03
CA HIS A 141 -17.33 -6.31 15.30
C HIS A 141 -18.54 -5.70 15.98
N GLY A 142 -19.46 -5.15 15.19
CA GLY A 142 -20.76 -4.74 15.68
C GLY A 142 -21.65 -5.95 15.95
N VAL A 143 -22.67 -5.75 16.78
CA VAL A 143 -23.68 -6.78 17.10
C VAL A 143 -25.02 -6.33 16.52
N PHE A 144 -25.80 -7.26 15.97
CA PHE A 144 -27.18 -7.00 15.59
C PHE A 144 -28.07 -6.97 16.83
N LYS A 145 -29.23 -6.32 16.74
CA LYS A 145 -30.23 -6.29 17.83
C LYS A 145 -30.68 -7.68 18.33
N ASN A 146 -30.50 -8.73 17.51
CA ASN A 146 -30.79 -10.11 17.88
C ASN A 146 -29.61 -10.84 18.55
N GLY A 147 -28.56 -10.12 18.97
CA GLY A 147 -27.37 -10.67 19.61
C GLY A 147 -26.36 -11.34 18.67
N ARG A 148 -26.64 -11.43 17.36
CA ARG A 148 -25.69 -12.02 16.40
C ARG A 148 -24.59 -11.03 16.04
N VAL A 149 -23.34 -11.50 15.95
CA VAL A 149 -22.20 -10.70 15.48
C VAL A 149 -22.34 -10.39 14.00
N LYS A 150 -22.14 -9.13 13.60
CA LYS A 150 -22.17 -8.68 12.20
C LYS A 150 -21.03 -9.33 11.42
N LYS A 151 -21.28 -9.75 10.18
CA LYS A 151 -20.26 -10.41 9.34
C LYS A 151 -19.24 -9.38 8.84
N GLY A 152 -18.07 -9.38 9.48
CA GLY A 152 -16.93 -8.57 9.09
C GLY A 152 -16.64 -7.45 10.08
N ALA A 153 -15.35 -7.26 10.35
CA ALA A 153 -14.88 -6.31 11.33
C ALA A 153 -15.18 -4.87 10.89
N VAL A 154 -15.69 -4.07 11.81
CA VAL A 154 -15.84 -2.61 11.66
C VAL A 154 -14.47 -1.95 11.70
N ALA A 155 -13.57 -2.47 12.53
CA ALA A 155 -12.16 -2.11 12.56
C ALA A 155 -11.30 -3.35 12.87
N ALA A 156 -10.13 -3.46 12.26
CA ALA A 156 -9.17 -4.52 12.54
C ALA A 156 -7.74 -4.00 12.39
N VAL A 157 -6.87 -4.37 13.32
CA VAL A 157 -5.42 -4.31 13.15
C VAL A 157 -4.95 -5.72 12.86
N ARG A 158 -4.21 -5.90 11.76
CA ARG A 158 -3.63 -7.18 11.36
C ARG A 158 -2.13 -7.03 11.13
N TYR A 159 -1.39 -7.97 11.71
CA TYR A 159 0.00 -8.24 11.38
C TYR A 159 0.10 -9.46 10.46
N PHE A 160 1.16 -9.55 9.67
CA PHE A 160 1.42 -10.68 8.78
C PHE A 160 2.91 -11.04 8.87
N PRO A 161 3.31 -11.91 9.82
CA PRO A 161 4.71 -12.24 10.08
C PRO A 161 5.39 -12.86 8.86
N GLU A 162 4.69 -13.77 8.18
CA GLU A 162 5.26 -14.61 7.13
C GLU A 162 5.57 -13.89 5.81
N LYS A 163 5.28 -12.58 5.69
CA LYS A 163 5.32 -11.88 4.40
C LYS A 163 6.29 -10.69 4.32
N SER A 164 7.09 -10.41 5.36
CA SER A 164 7.92 -9.19 5.41
C SER A 164 7.09 -7.93 5.07
N ARG A 165 5.82 -7.90 5.52
CA ARG A 165 4.84 -6.86 5.19
C ARG A 165 4.67 -5.92 6.37
N PRO A 166 4.48 -4.61 6.12
CA PRO A 166 4.11 -3.67 7.17
C PRO A 166 2.73 -3.97 7.74
N LEU A 167 2.52 -3.58 9.00
CA LEU A 167 1.26 -3.67 9.74
C LEU A 167 0.10 -3.07 8.92
N ARG A 168 -1.03 -3.78 8.88
CA ARG A 168 -2.22 -3.35 8.14
C ARG A 168 -3.37 -3.05 9.09
N VAL A 169 -3.85 -1.81 9.08
CA VAL A 169 -5.07 -1.43 9.80
C VAL A 169 -6.20 -1.27 8.81
N GLU A 170 -7.19 -2.15 8.91
CA GLU A 170 -8.39 -2.15 8.09
C GLU A 170 -9.57 -1.63 8.91
N ALA A 171 -10.04 -0.42 8.63
CA ALA A 171 -11.31 0.09 9.14
C ALA A 171 -12.37 0.06 8.02
N ARG A 172 -13.45 -0.71 8.19
CA ARG A 172 -14.48 -0.91 7.14
C ARG A 172 -15.49 0.24 7.02
N HIS A 173 -15.51 1.19 7.95
CA HIS A 173 -16.54 2.23 7.98
C HIS A 173 -15.99 3.67 8.12
N SER A 174 -14.70 3.86 7.86
CA SER A 174 -14.12 5.19 7.72
C SER A 174 -13.22 5.23 6.50
N VAL A 175 -13.02 6.43 5.95
CA VAL A 175 -12.10 6.75 4.83
C VAL A 175 -10.62 6.44 5.19
N ALA A 176 -10.36 5.73 6.30
CA ALA A 176 -9.08 5.55 6.95
C ALA A 176 -8.55 4.11 6.91
N ALA A 177 -8.93 3.30 5.92
CA ALA A 177 -8.22 2.07 5.63
C ALA A 177 -6.81 2.43 5.10
N GLY A 178 -5.76 1.96 5.77
CA GLY A 178 -4.38 2.32 5.47
C GLY A 178 -3.40 1.21 5.77
N VAL A 179 -2.29 1.18 5.04
CA VAL A 179 -1.13 0.35 5.35
C VAL A 179 -0.14 1.21 6.10
N TYR A 180 0.30 0.77 7.28
CA TYR A 180 1.15 1.55 8.17
C TYR A 180 2.48 0.83 8.35
N SER A 181 3.57 1.51 8.01
CA SER A 181 4.92 1.00 8.23
C SER A 181 5.34 1.02 9.70
N ARG A 182 4.71 1.87 10.52
CA ARG A 182 5.00 2.00 11.95
C ARG A 182 3.83 1.49 12.80
N PRO A 183 4.09 0.60 13.78
CA PRO A 183 3.08 0.10 14.71
C PRO A 183 2.35 1.18 15.49
N GLU A 184 3.05 2.21 15.94
CA GLU A 184 2.48 3.29 16.74
C GLU A 184 1.50 4.12 15.91
N ALA A 185 1.80 4.32 14.62
CA ALA A 185 0.91 4.99 13.69
C ALA A 185 -0.33 4.15 13.37
N ALA A 186 -0.17 2.83 13.25
CA ALA A 186 -1.28 1.88 13.13
C ALA A 186 -2.18 1.92 14.38
N ALA A 187 -1.59 1.84 15.57
CA ALA A 187 -2.29 1.87 16.85
C ALA A 187 -3.05 3.18 17.04
N GLY A 188 -2.38 4.34 16.88
CA GLY A 188 -3.02 5.65 17.02
C GLY A 188 -4.16 5.87 16.02
N LYS A 189 -4.10 5.26 14.83
CA LYS A 189 -5.23 5.30 13.89
C LYS A 189 -6.38 4.41 14.32
N PHE A 190 -6.07 3.20 14.76
CA PHE A 190 -7.07 2.27 15.26
C PHE A 190 -7.79 2.84 16.50
N GLU A 191 -7.04 3.51 17.38
CA GLU A 191 -7.54 4.30 18.50
C GLU A 191 -8.54 5.35 18.06
N ALA A 192 -8.15 6.24 17.15
CA ALA A 192 -9.03 7.28 16.64
C ALA A 192 -10.31 6.72 15.99
N VAL A 193 -10.22 5.56 15.32
CA VAL A 193 -11.39 4.86 14.77
C VAL A 193 -12.29 4.34 15.88
N LEU A 194 -11.75 3.70 16.90
CA LEU A 194 -12.53 3.18 18.03
C LEU A 194 -13.17 4.29 18.85
N GLU A 195 -12.43 5.36 19.15
CA GLU A 195 -12.98 6.52 19.85
C GLU A 195 -14.15 7.14 19.07
N ASN A 196 -14.02 7.25 17.75
CA ASN A 196 -15.11 7.75 16.93
C ASN A 196 -16.31 6.80 16.92
N LEU A 197 -16.11 5.48 16.89
CA LEU A 197 -17.19 4.49 16.97
C LEU A 197 -17.90 4.55 18.33
N LEU A 198 -17.15 4.69 19.42
CA LEU A 198 -17.69 4.84 20.76
C LEU A 198 -18.48 6.14 20.91
N ARG A 199 -17.98 7.26 20.36
CA ARG A 199 -18.65 8.56 20.42
C ARG A 199 -19.91 8.63 19.57
N THR A 200 -19.89 8.03 18.38
CA THR A 200 -21.02 8.10 17.44
C THR A 200 -22.11 7.07 17.72
N GLY A 201 -21.84 6.07 18.58
CA GLY A 201 -22.79 5.03 18.90
C GLY A 201 -23.21 4.18 17.68
N ALA A 202 -22.41 4.19 16.60
CA ALA A 202 -22.74 3.57 15.30
C ALA A 202 -22.78 2.02 15.32
N GLY A 203 -22.92 1.41 16.50
CA GLY A 203 -22.92 -0.03 16.73
C GLY A 203 -24.27 -0.66 17.07
N GLY A 204 -25.33 0.13 17.34
CA GLY A 204 -26.67 -0.37 17.67
C GLY A 204 -27.54 -0.75 16.46
#